data_AF-A0A855X931-F1
#
_entry.id   AF-A0A855X931-F1
#
_cell.length_a   1.000
_cell.length_b   1.000
_cell.length_c   1.000
_cell.angle_alpha   90.00
_cell.angle_beta   90.00
_cell.angle_gamma   90.00
#
_symmetry.space_group_name_H-M   'P 1'
#
loop_
_entity.id
_entity.type
_entity.pdbx_description
1 polymer ?
#
loop_
_entity_poly.entity_id
_entity_poly.type
_entity_poly.pdbx_seq_one_letter_code
_entity_poly.pdbx_strand_id
1 'polypeptide(L)'
;MEIIKLDTIIKELWDISSLENREDNIIWTAYYIFENKYMNDGYDEQYYYWMRLMQRLLKCPDDLYEGYVLYVIGSIDEGYLSKYREYIANLDDDIRAGLEEYINNEMN
;
A
#
# COMPACT_ATOMS: atom_id res chain seq x y z
N MET A 1 1.94 -0.08 25.45
CA MET A 1 2.14 0.10 24.00
C MET A 1 0.82 0.60 23.45
N GLU A 2 0.78 1.82 22.91
CA GLU A 2 -0.45 2.40 22.38
C GLU A 2 -0.83 1.65 21.08
N ILE A 3 -2.04 1.11 21.02
CA ILE A 3 -2.52 0.39 19.85
C ILE A 3 -2.85 1.45 18.79
N ILE A 4 -1.90 1.75 17.91
CA ILE A 4 -2.18 2.56 16.72
C ILE A 4 -3.19 1.78 15.87
N LYS A 5 -4.32 2.41 15.53
CA LYS A 5 -5.43 1.75 14.85
C LYS A 5 -5.10 1.60 13.36
N LEU A 6 -5.65 0.56 12.73
CA LEU A 6 -5.52 0.32 11.29
C LEU A 6 -5.90 1.58 10.48
N ASP A 7 -6.92 2.31 10.97
CA ASP A 7 -7.37 3.60 10.46
C ASP A 7 -6.25 4.65 10.37
N THR A 8 -5.30 4.66 11.31
CA THR A 8 -4.16 5.59 11.28
C THR A 8 -3.23 5.26 10.12
N ILE A 9 -2.98 3.97 9.88
CA ILE A 9 -2.09 3.50 8.81
C ILE A 9 -2.74 3.76 7.45
N ILE A 10 -4.04 3.45 7.32
CA ILE A 10 -4.83 3.78 6.12
C ILE A 10 -4.79 5.29 5.87
N LYS A 11 -4.95 6.10 6.92
CA LYS A 11 -4.91 7.56 6.80
C LYS A 11 -3.55 8.06 6.35
N GLU A 12 -2.46 7.59 6.96
CA GLU A 12 -1.11 7.99 6.55
C GLU A 12 -0.82 7.57 5.11
N LEU A 13 -1.22 6.36 4.70
CA LEU A 13 -1.12 5.89 3.32
C LEU A 13 -1.98 6.69 2.34
N TRP A 14 -3.16 7.15 2.79
CA TRP A 14 -4.03 7.97 1.97
C TRP A 14 -3.46 9.39 1.79
N ASP A 15 -2.90 9.98 2.84
CA ASP A 15 -2.32 11.33 2.77
C ASP A 15 -1.10 11.36 1.82
N ILE A 16 -0.41 10.23 1.63
CA ILE A 16 0.68 10.05 0.67
C ILE A 16 0.23 9.55 -0.71
N SER A 17 -1.07 9.53 -1.03
CA SER A 17 -1.56 8.92 -2.28
C SER A 17 -1.05 9.61 -3.55
N SER A 18 -0.45 10.80 -3.45
CA SER A 18 0.18 11.51 -4.56
C SER A 18 1.70 11.46 -4.47
N LEU A 19 2.36 11.49 -5.63
CA LEU A 19 3.81 11.65 -5.77
C LEU A 19 4.36 12.87 -5.04
N GLU A 20 3.59 13.97 -4.98
CA GLU A 20 3.98 15.21 -4.30
C GLU A 20 4.15 15.02 -2.78
N ASN A 21 3.49 14.00 -2.22
CA ASN A 21 3.50 13.69 -0.79
C ASN A 21 4.28 12.40 -0.48
N ARG A 22 5.06 11.88 -1.44
CA ARG A 22 5.92 10.71 -1.24
C ARG A 22 7.11 11.09 -0.37
N GLU A 23 6.92 11.05 0.95
CA GLU A 23 8.02 11.11 1.91
C GLU A 23 8.37 9.71 2.39
N ASP A 24 9.58 9.23 2.03
CA ASP A 24 10.08 7.90 2.45
C ASP A 24 9.96 7.68 3.95
N ASN A 25 10.16 8.74 4.76
CA ASN A 25 10.01 8.68 6.21
C ASN A 25 8.58 8.30 6.64
N ILE A 26 7.54 8.79 5.97
CA ILE A 26 6.14 8.50 6.30
C ILE A 26 5.82 7.04 5.93
N ILE A 27 6.28 6.56 4.77
CA ILE A 27 6.12 5.16 4.36
C ILE A 27 6.82 4.22 5.35
N TRP A 28 8.05 4.56 5.76
CA TRP A 28 8.77 3.83 6.79
C TRP A 28 8.05 3.85 8.14
N THR A 29 7.51 5.00 8.56
CA THR A 29 6.71 5.11 9.79
C THR A 29 5.48 4.20 9.74
N ALA A 30 4.71 4.24 8.66
CA ALA A 30 3.54 3.37 8.47
C ALA A 30 3.94 1.88 8.49
N TYR A 31 5.04 1.51 7.83
CA TYR A 31 5.61 0.16 7.88
C TYR A 31 5.99 -0.27 9.30
N TYR A 32 6.74 0.56 10.03
CA TYR A 32 7.17 0.25 11.40
C TYR A 32 5.99 0.12 12.37
N ILE A 33 4.96 0.95 12.23
CA ILE A 33 3.74 0.87 13.03
C ILE A 33 3.04 -0.47 12.76
N PHE A 34 2.91 -0.84 11.48
CA PHE A 34 2.27 -2.09 11.07
C PHE A 34 3.07 -3.31 11.57
N GLU A 35 4.39 -3.28 11.43
CA GLU A 35 5.30 -4.34 11.89
C GLU A 35 5.21 -4.57 13.41
N ASN A 36 5.33 -3.51 14.21
CA ASN A 36 5.32 -3.61 15.67
C ASN A 36 3.98 -4.09 16.23
N LYS A 37 2.87 -3.74 15.58
CA LYS A 37 1.54 -4.13 16.06
C LYS A 37 1.29 -5.62 15.90
N TYR A 38 1.66 -6.19 14.76
CA TYR A 38 1.26 -7.54 14.39
C TYR A 38 2.35 -8.59 14.63
N MET A 39 3.64 -8.22 14.74
CA MET A 39 4.69 -9.12 15.25
C MET A 39 4.36 -9.71 16.63
N ASN A 40 3.49 -9.04 17.41
CA ASN A 40 3.10 -9.46 18.75
C ASN A 40 1.86 -10.38 18.80
N ASP A 41 1.09 -10.54 17.71
CA ASP A 41 -0.19 -11.27 17.71
C ASP A 41 -0.13 -12.68 17.07
N GLY A 42 1.06 -13.13 16.66
CA GLY A 42 1.25 -14.48 16.09
C GLY A 42 1.18 -14.50 14.55
N TYR A 43 1.36 -15.70 13.97
CA TYR A 43 1.46 -15.89 12.52
C TYR A 43 0.09 -15.72 11.82
N ASP A 44 -0.03 -14.70 10.97
CA ASP A 44 -1.19 -14.44 10.11
C ASP A 44 -0.71 -14.19 8.66
N GLU A 45 -1.16 -15.04 7.73
CA GLU A 45 -0.80 -14.96 6.30
C GLU A 45 -1.28 -13.65 5.66
N GLN A 46 -2.42 -13.13 6.10
CA GLN A 46 -2.99 -11.87 5.62
C GLN A 46 -2.12 -10.68 6.04
N TYR A 47 -1.59 -10.72 7.26
CA TYR A 47 -0.62 -9.75 7.74
C TYR A 47 0.67 -9.77 6.93
N TYR A 48 1.21 -10.97 6.67
CA TYR A 48 2.43 -11.11 5.87
C TYR A 48 2.26 -10.60 4.44
N TYR A 49 1.06 -10.78 3.88
CA TYR A 49 0.68 -10.19 2.61
C TYR A 49 0.70 -8.66 2.68
N TRP A 50 0.00 -8.05 3.64
CA TRP A 50 -0.01 -6.59 3.80
C TRP A 50 1.36 -5.99 4.09
N MET A 51 2.19 -6.64 4.91
CA MET A 51 3.59 -6.23 5.14
C MET A 51 4.41 -6.19 3.85
N ARG A 52 4.26 -7.21 3.00
CA ARG A 52 4.95 -7.25 1.70
C ARG A 52 4.47 -6.13 0.78
N LEU A 53 3.18 -5.80 0.79
CA LEU A 53 2.67 -4.64 0.05
C LEU A 53 3.28 -3.33 0.56
N MET A 54 3.35 -3.14 1.88
CA MET A 54 3.93 -1.95 2.50
C MET A 54 5.42 -1.77 2.19
N GLN A 55 6.21 -2.85 2.26
CA GLN A 55 7.64 -2.78 1.92
C GLN A 55 7.88 -2.39 0.46
N ARG A 56 6.99 -2.77 -0.44
CA ARG A 56 7.13 -2.49 -1.87
C ARG A 56 6.89 -1.03 -2.20
N LEU A 57 6.06 -0.31 -1.44
CA LEU A 57 5.88 1.13 -1.61
C LEU A 57 7.22 1.87 -1.61
N LEU A 58 8.18 1.44 -0.78
CA LEU A 58 9.52 2.03 -0.70
C LEU A 58 10.33 1.90 -2.00
N LYS A 59 10.04 0.88 -2.82
CA LYS A 59 10.74 0.59 -4.08
C LYS A 59 9.86 0.82 -5.30
N CYS A 60 8.66 1.34 -5.12
CA CYS A 60 7.71 1.50 -6.21
C CYS A 60 8.20 2.62 -7.15
N PRO A 61 8.24 2.37 -8.47
CA PRO A 61 8.51 3.40 -9.47
C PRO A 61 7.50 4.56 -9.37
N ASP A 62 7.95 5.77 -9.65
CA ASP A 62 7.15 6.98 -9.49
C ASP A 62 5.84 6.93 -10.30
N ASP A 63 5.92 6.48 -11.56
CA ASP A 63 4.80 6.36 -12.49
C ASP A 63 3.75 5.31 -12.07
N LEU A 64 4.10 4.39 -11.16
CA LEU A 64 3.20 3.36 -10.64
C LEU A 64 2.72 3.65 -9.21
N TYR A 65 3.35 4.62 -8.53
CA TYR A 65 3.24 4.81 -7.09
C TYR A 65 1.80 5.03 -6.61
N GLU A 66 1.08 5.97 -7.21
CA GLU A 66 -0.30 6.31 -6.82
C GLU A 66 -1.24 5.09 -6.97
N GLY A 67 -1.14 4.40 -8.11
CA GLY A 67 -1.92 3.18 -8.35
C GLY A 67 -1.59 2.07 -7.36
N TYR A 68 -0.31 1.95 -7.00
CA TYR A 68 0.14 0.97 -6.01
C TYR A 68 -0.34 1.28 -4.60
N VAL A 69 -0.30 2.55 -4.16
CA VAL A 69 -0.88 2.99 -2.88
C VAL A 69 -2.37 2.63 -2.82
N LEU A 70 -3.13 2.95 -3.88
CA LEU A 70 -4.56 2.63 -3.95
C LEU A 70 -4.82 1.12 -3.89
N TYR A 71 -3.96 0.31 -4.51
CA TYR A 71 -4.01 -1.14 -4.41
C TYR A 71 -3.75 -1.61 -2.97
N VAL A 72 -2.71 -1.09 -2.31
CA VAL A 72 -2.38 -1.43 -0.91
C VAL A 72 -3.53 -1.09 0.03
N ILE A 73 -4.07 0.13 -0.06
CA ILE A 73 -5.18 0.56 0.79
C ILE A 73 -6.44 -0.27 0.49
N GLY A 74 -6.77 -0.49 -0.79
CA GLY A 74 -7.92 -1.31 -1.19
C GLY A 74 -7.83 -2.77 -0.76
N SER A 75 -6.61 -3.27 -0.54
CA SER A 75 -6.34 -4.62 -0.02
C SER A 75 -6.51 -4.71 1.50
N ILE A 76 -6.54 -3.57 2.20
CA ILE A 76 -6.71 -3.45 3.65
C ILE A 76 -8.16 -3.06 3.99
N ASP A 77 -8.75 -2.16 3.20
CA ASP A 77 -10.10 -1.63 3.37
C ASP A 77 -10.85 -1.67 2.03
N GLU A 78 -11.87 -2.54 1.95
CA GLU A 78 -12.73 -2.69 0.78
C GLU A 78 -13.41 -1.37 0.37
N GLY A 79 -13.60 -0.43 1.29
CA GLY A 79 -14.13 0.92 1.00
C GLY A 79 -13.28 1.72 0.02
N TYR A 80 -12.00 1.38 -0.14
CA TYR A 80 -11.09 2.02 -1.09
C TYR A 80 -10.94 1.25 -2.41
N LEU A 81 -11.49 0.03 -2.50
CA LEU A 81 -11.42 -0.79 -3.71
C LEU A 81 -12.09 -0.11 -4.91
N SER A 82 -13.15 0.67 -4.68
CA SER A 82 -13.80 1.44 -5.76
C SER A 82 -12.89 2.51 -6.34
N LYS A 83 -12.10 3.21 -5.51
CA LYS A 83 -11.15 4.24 -5.94
C LYS A 83 -10.01 3.64 -6.75
N TYR A 84 -9.48 2.49 -6.32
CA TYR A 84 -8.49 1.75 -7.09
C TYR A 84 -9.03 1.36 -8.48
N ARG A 85 -10.24 0.80 -8.54
CA ARG A 85 -10.87 0.41 -9.82
C ARG A 85 -11.10 1.61 -10.75
N GLU A 86 -11.53 2.73 -10.20
CA GLU A 86 -11.70 3.98 -10.96
C GLU A 86 -10.37 4.50 -11.48
N TYR A 87 -9.31 4.48 -10.67
CA TYR A 87 -7.96 4.86 -11.10
C TYR A 87 -7.47 3.98 -12.26
N ILE A 88 -7.54 2.65 -12.11
CA ILE A 88 -7.14 1.69 -13.15
C ILE A 88 -7.89 1.90 -14.47
N ALA A 89 -9.19 2.20 -14.40
CA ALA A 89 -10.02 2.40 -15.58
C ALA A 89 -9.62 3.65 -16.40
N ASN A 90 -8.94 4.61 -15.78
CA ASN A 90 -8.49 5.85 -16.40
C ASN A 90 -6.99 5.85 -16.76
N LEU A 91 -6.24 4.80 -16.41
CA LEU A 91 -4.82 4.68 -16.74
C LEU A 91 -4.59 4.32 -18.21
N ASP A 92 -3.51 4.84 -18.77
CA ASP A 92 -2.94 4.37 -20.04
C ASP A 92 -2.63 2.86 -19.97
N ASP A 93 -2.82 2.16 -21.09
CA ASP A 93 -2.66 0.70 -21.16
C ASP A 93 -1.25 0.24 -20.73
N ASP A 94 -0.21 1.00 -21.09
CA ASP A 94 1.18 0.69 -20.74
C ASP A 94 1.43 0.83 -19.22
N ILE A 95 0.92 1.90 -18.60
CA ILE A 95 1.06 2.13 -17.15
C ILE A 95 0.25 1.08 -16.38
N ARG A 96 -0.96 0.75 -16.87
CA ARG A 96 -1.80 -0.30 -16.29
C ARG A 96 -1.10 -1.65 -16.30
N ALA A 97 -0.53 -2.04 -17.45
CA ALA A 97 0.21 -3.28 -17.57
C ALA A 97 1.44 -3.29 -16.66
N GLY A 98 2.18 -2.19 -16.58
CA GLY A 98 3.32 -2.04 -15.67
C GLY A 98 2.93 -2.17 -14.19
N LEU A 99 1.79 -1.60 -13.78
CA LEU A 99 1.26 -1.72 -12.42
C LEU A 99 0.83 -3.16 -12.11
N GLU A 100 0.12 -3.81 -13.02
CA GLU A 100 -0.28 -5.21 -12.87
C GLU A 100 0.94 -6.14 -12.79
N GLU A 101 1.95 -5.92 -13.64
CA GLU A 101 3.20 -6.64 -13.59
C GLU A 101 3.93 -6.42 -12.25
N TYR A 102 4.02 -5.17 -11.79
CA TYR A 102 4.66 -4.83 -10.51
C TYR A 102 3.96 -5.51 -9.31
N ILE A 103 2.63 -5.55 -9.33
CA ILE A 103 1.83 -6.26 -8.31
C ILE A 103 2.13 -7.76 -8.36
N ASN A 104 2.12 -8.36 -9.56
CA ASN A 104 2.22 -9.82 -9.75
C ASN A 104 3.63 -10.38 -9.59
N ASN A 105 4.66 -9.70 -10.11
CA ASN A 105 6.05 -10.22 -10.13
C ASN A 105 6.61 -10.46 -8.74
N GLU A 106 6.19 -9.65 -7.77
CA GLU A 106 6.71 -9.75 -6.42
C GLU A 106 5.82 -10.67 -5.55
N MET A 107 4.60 -11.02 -5.98
CA MET A 107 3.67 -11.94 -5.28
C MET A 107 4.10 -13.41 -5.34
N ASN A 108 4.99 -13.76 -6.29
CA ASN A 108 5.61 -15.09 -6.45
C ASN A 108 6.91 -15.20 -5.66
#